data_AF-A0A4Y9KY36-F1
#
_entry.id   AF-A0A4Y9KY36-F1
#
_cell.length_a   1.000
_cell.length_b   1.000
_cell.length_c   1.000
_cell.angle_alpha   90.00
_cell.angle_beta   90.00
_cell.angle_gamma   90.00
#
_symmetry.space_group_name_H-M   'P 1'
#
loop_
_entity.id
_entity.type
_entity.pdbx_description
1 polymer ?
#
loop_
_entity_poly.entity_id
_entity_poly.type
_entity_poly.pdbx_seq_one_letter_code
_entity_poly.pdbx_strand_id
1 'polypeptide(L)'
;MPVIDWTDETLRPLDELARIAFPDGSGVTADTLKRRARKGQLRVYRPGKAFLSTLADVWAMVEITRLGPPPAAPNVLGISQADLSRAALEQAREALRRREEQRVEAEWERRYEARKAAELLLAPPRTTKSR
;
A
#
# COMPACT_ATOMS: atom_id res chain seq x y z
N MET A 1 -5.77 44.32 -29.36
CA MET A 1 -4.90 43.90 -28.24
C MET A 1 -5.61 42.75 -27.54
N PRO A 2 -5.09 41.50 -27.57
CA PRO A 2 -5.73 40.43 -26.83
C PRO A 2 -5.59 40.73 -25.33
N VAL A 3 -6.71 40.72 -24.62
CA VAL A 3 -6.77 40.90 -23.18
C VAL A 3 -6.13 39.66 -22.56
N ILE A 4 -4.89 39.79 -22.08
CA ILE A 4 -4.25 38.74 -21.29
C ILE A 4 -4.98 38.76 -19.94
N ASP A 5 -5.94 37.85 -19.79
CA ASP A 5 -6.60 37.61 -18.52
C ASP A 5 -5.54 37.04 -17.56
N TRP A 6 -5.07 37.88 -16.63
CA TRP A 6 -4.12 37.52 -15.56
C TRP A 6 -4.78 36.73 -14.43
N THR A 7 -6.06 36.40 -14.58
CA THR A 7 -6.77 35.51 -13.68
C THR A 7 -6.30 34.07 -13.95
N ASP A 8 -5.47 33.55 -13.05
CA ASP A 8 -4.92 32.18 -13.08
C ASP A 8 -6.00 31.07 -13.13
N GLU A 9 -7.27 31.46 -13.06
CA GLU A 9 -8.48 30.63 -13.09
C GLU A 9 -9.00 30.33 -14.50
N THR A 10 -8.49 31.00 -15.53
CA THR A 10 -8.95 30.78 -16.91
C THR A 10 -8.57 29.38 -17.41
N LEU A 11 -9.55 28.60 -17.89
CA LEU A 11 -9.32 27.29 -18.49
C LEU A 11 -8.60 27.41 -19.83
N ARG A 12 -7.36 26.94 -19.90
CA ARG A 12 -6.52 26.96 -21.10
C ARG A 12 -6.05 25.56 -21.51
N PRO A 13 -5.73 25.35 -22.80
CA PRO A 13 -5.13 24.11 -23.26
C PRO A 13 -3.80 23.84 -22.57
N LEU A 14 -3.52 22.58 -22.24
CA LEU A 14 -2.26 22.18 -21.61
C LEU A 14 -1.01 22.59 -22.41
N ASP A 15 -1.12 22.76 -23.73
CA ASP A 15 0.01 23.19 -24.57
C ASP A 15 0.36 24.66 -24.38
N GLU A 16 -0.66 25.51 -24.16
CA GLU A 16 -0.45 26.92 -23.84
C GLU A 16 0.07 27.07 -22.40
N LEU A 17 -0.51 26.33 -21.46
CA LEU A 17 -0.09 26.33 -20.06
C LEU A 17 1.36 25.87 -19.89
N ALA A 18 1.79 24.85 -20.66
CA ALA A 18 3.18 24.39 -20.62
C ALA A 18 4.16 25.51 -21.02
N ARG A 19 3.82 26.30 -22.05
CA ARG A 19 4.66 27.42 -22.52
C ARG A 19 4.67 28.60 -21.55
N ILE A 20 3.56 28.86 -20.87
CA ILE A 20 3.46 29.98 -19.91
C ILE A 20 4.14 29.62 -18.58
N ALA A 21 3.85 28.44 -18.04
CA ALA A 21 4.30 28.07 -16.69
C ALA A 21 5.76 27.59 -16.65
N PHE A 22 6.30 27.09 -17.78
CA PHE A 22 7.66 26.56 -17.83
C PHE A 22 8.45 27.22 -18.97
N PRO A 23 9.53 27.97 -18.66
CA PRO A 23 10.36 28.59 -19.69
C PRO A 23 11.11 27.54 -20.54
N ASP A 24 11.60 27.99 -21.69
CA ASP A 24 12.39 27.17 -22.62
C ASP A 24 13.60 26.56 -21.91
N GLY A 25 13.75 25.22 -22.01
CA GLY A 25 14.80 24.45 -21.34
C GLY A 25 14.35 23.64 -20.12
N SER A 26 13.12 23.82 -19.63
CA SER A 26 12.55 23.02 -18.54
C SER A 26 12.27 21.55 -18.89
N GLY A 27 12.13 21.23 -20.19
CA GLY A 27 11.76 19.91 -20.69
C GLY A 27 10.30 19.50 -20.39
N VAL A 28 9.48 20.41 -19.83
CA VAL A 28 8.08 20.14 -19.52
C VAL A 28 7.21 20.52 -20.73
N THR A 29 6.71 19.50 -21.43
CA THR A 29 5.81 19.68 -22.57
C THR A 29 4.35 19.44 -22.18
N ALA A 30 3.43 19.75 -23.10
CA ALA A 30 2.00 19.43 -22.93
C ALA A 30 1.75 17.95 -22.59
N ASP A 31 2.56 17.04 -23.14
CA ASP A 31 2.45 15.61 -22.88
C ASP A 31 2.91 15.24 -21.47
N THR A 32 3.87 15.97 -20.89
CA THR A 32 4.24 15.83 -19.49
C THR A 32 3.06 16.19 -18.59
N LEU A 33 2.35 17.29 -18.87
CA LEU A 33 1.15 17.68 -18.15
C LEU A 33 0.00 16.68 -18.33
N LYS A 34 -0.22 16.15 -19.54
CA LYS A 34 -1.20 15.08 -19.77
C LYS A 34 -0.89 13.81 -18.96
N ARG A 35 0.39 13.43 -18.86
CA ARG A 35 0.81 12.28 -18.04
C ARG A 35 0.53 12.54 -16.56
N ARG A 36 0.75 13.76 -16.06
CA ARG A 36 0.44 14.14 -14.67
C ARG A 36 -1.06 14.14 -14.39
N ALA A 37 -1.87 14.63 -15.33
CA ALA A 37 -3.33 14.56 -15.26
C ALA A 37 -3.83 13.11 -15.18
N ARG A 38 -3.28 12.20 -16.00
CA ARG A 38 -3.64 10.76 -15.96
C ARG A 38 -3.27 10.08 -14.64
N LYS A 39 -2.25 10.58 -13.94
CA LYS A 39 -1.87 10.12 -12.60
C LYS A 39 -2.70 10.75 -11.48
N GLY A 40 -3.67 11.59 -11.80
CA GLY A 40 -4.49 12.32 -10.82
C GLY A 40 -3.74 13.44 -10.09
N GLN A 41 -2.58 13.88 -10.61
CA GLN A 41 -1.75 14.92 -9.99
C GLN A 41 -2.08 16.33 -10.47
N LEU A 42 -2.86 16.46 -11.54
CA LEU A 42 -3.28 17.74 -12.11
C LEU A 42 -4.80 17.69 -12.36
N ARG A 43 -5.51 18.74 -11.93
CA ARG A 43 -6.94 18.87 -12.17
C ARG A 43 -7.16 19.32 -13.61
N VAL A 44 -7.89 18.52 -14.39
CA VAL A 44 -8.12 18.81 -15.81
C VAL A 44 -9.60 18.64 -16.12
N TYR A 45 -10.16 19.66 -16.74
CA TYR A 45 -11.49 19.64 -17.34
C TYR A 45 -11.39 19.13 -18.79
N ARG A 46 -12.28 18.19 -19.14
CA ARG A 46 -12.17 17.45 -20.42
C ARG A 46 -13.44 17.53 -21.26
N PRO A 47 -13.72 18.69 -21.90
CA PRO A 47 -14.80 18.78 -22.87
C PRO A 47 -14.37 18.05 -24.15
N GLY A 48 -14.99 16.89 -24.40
CA GLY A 48 -14.66 16.03 -25.53
C GLY A 48 -13.23 15.46 -25.48
N LYS A 49 -12.38 15.85 -26.45
CA LYS A 49 -10.99 15.38 -26.56
C LYS A 49 -9.95 16.38 -26.04
N ALA A 50 -10.36 17.60 -25.72
CA ALA A 50 -9.45 18.65 -25.23
C ALA A 50 -9.11 18.43 -23.75
N PHE A 51 -7.86 18.70 -23.38
CA PHE A 51 -7.43 18.74 -21.99
C PHE A 51 -7.25 20.21 -21.61
N LEU A 52 -8.13 20.73 -20.77
CA LEU A 52 -8.11 22.11 -20.30
C LEU A 52 -7.83 22.14 -18.80
N SER A 53 -6.92 22.99 -18.36
CA SER A 53 -6.62 23.19 -16.94
C SER A 53 -6.46 24.67 -16.67
N THR A 54 -6.25 25.05 -15.41
CA THR A 54 -5.99 26.42 -15.01
C THR A 54 -4.50 26.60 -14.72
N LEU A 55 -3.99 27.83 -14.76
CA LEU A 55 -2.59 28.08 -14.41
C LEU A 55 -2.38 27.82 -12.91
N ALA A 56 -3.37 28.15 -12.08
CA ALA A 56 -3.38 27.87 -10.64
C ALA A 56 -3.21 26.37 -10.33
N ASP A 57 -3.93 25.48 -11.04
CA ASP A 57 -3.83 24.03 -10.85
C ASP A 57 -2.42 23.51 -11.22
N VAL A 58 -1.79 24.09 -12.25
CA VAL A 58 -0.42 23.73 -12.66
C VAL A 58 0.59 24.17 -11.59
N TRP A 59 0.46 25.39 -11.04
CA TRP A 59 1.33 25.85 -9.96
C TRP A 59 1.14 25.04 -8.67
N ALA A 60 -0.11 24.73 -8.30
CA ALA A 60 -0.41 23.86 -7.17
C ALA A 60 0.22 22.46 -7.34
N MET A 61 0.15 21.89 -8.54
CA MET A 61 0.83 20.63 -8.86
C MET A 61 2.35 20.76 -8.69
N VAL A 62 2.96 21.85 -9.15
CA VAL A 62 4.42 22.08 -9.01
C VAL A 62 4.81 22.21 -7.54
N GLU A 63 4.01 22.92 -6.75
CA GLU A 63 4.24 23.10 -5.31
C GLU A 63 4.15 21.76 -4.56
N ILE A 64 3.10 20.98 -4.81
CA ILE A 64 2.95 19.61 -4.26
C ILE A 64 4.13 18.73 -4.70
N THR A 65 4.58 18.83 -5.95
CA THR A 65 5.71 18.02 -6.44
C THR A 65 7.04 18.43 -5.80
N ARG A 66 7.22 19.71 -5.46
CA ARG A 66 8.42 20.22 -4.78
C ARG A 66 8.46 19.85 -3.30
N LEU A 67 7.30 19.81 -2.64
CA LEU A 67 7.19 19.54 -1.20
C LEU A 67 7.21 18.04 -0.85
N GLY A 68 7.27 17.15 -1.85
CA GLY A 68 7.19 15.70 -1.64
C GLY A 68 5.74 15.23 -1.48
N PRO A 69 5.50 13.91 -1.32
CA PRO A 69 4.14 13.38 -1.21
C PRO A 69 3.41 14.08 -0.05
N PRO A 70 2.12 14.40 -0.22
CA PRO A 70 1.35 15.06 0.84
C PRO A 70 1.45 14.24 2.13
N PRO A 71 1.44 14.90 3.31
CA PRO A 71 1.36 14.17 4.57
C PRO A 71 0.18 13.21 4.49
N ALA A 72 0.42 11.96 4.88
CA ALA A 72 -0.59 10.90 4.82
C ALA A 72 -1.91 11.41 5.42
N ALA A 73 -3.03 11.09 4.75
CA ALA A 73 -4.36 11.53 5.14
C ALA A 73 -4.57 11.35 6.66
N PRO A 74 -5.22 12.31 7.33
CA PRO A 74 -5.47 12.22 8.76
C PRO A 74 -6.18 10.90 9.05
N ASN A 75 -5.65 10.19 10.03
CA ASN A 75 -6.07 8.85 10.39
C ASN A 75 -7.53 8.89 10.88
N VAL A 76 -8.47 8.58 9.98
CA VAL A 76 -9.93 8.72 10.17
C VAL A 76 -10.44 7.93 11.38
N LEU A 77 -9.70 6.92 11.81
CA LEU A 77 -10.03 6.05 12.94
C LEU A 77 -9.44 6.52 14.28
N GLY A 78 -8.58 7.54 14.29
CA GLY A 78 -7.92 8.05 15.50
C GLY A 78 -6.94 7.06 16.16
N ILE A 79 -6.68 5.90 15.55
CA ILE A 79 -5.79 4.88 16.10
C ILE A 79 -4.35 5.28 15.79
N SER A 80 -3.55 5.61 16.80
CA SER A 80 -2.16 5.99 16.56
C SER A 80 -1.39 4.87 15.84
N GLN A 81 -0.45 5.23 14.97
CA GLN A 81 0.48 4.27 14.36
C GLN A 81 1.23 3.45 15.44
N ALA A 82 1.47 4.06 16.61
CA ALA A 82 2.05 3.38 17.76
C ALA A 82 1.14 2.27 18.30
N ASP A 83 -0.18 2.49 18.32
CA ASP A 83 -1.15 1.51 18.83
C ASP A 83 -1.30 0.34 17.86
N LEU A 84 -1.32 0.61 16.54
CA LEU A 84 -1.27 -0.44 15.52
C LEU A 84 0.00 -1.28 15.64
N SER A 85 1.14 -0.63 15.88
CA SER A 85 2.43 -1.31 16.03
C SER A 85 2.47 -2.19 17.28
N ARG A 86 1.88 -1.72 18.39
CA ARG A 86 1.74 -2.49 19.64
C ARG A 86 0.85 -3.72 19.44
N ALA A 87 -0.32 -3.55 18.83
CA ALA A 87 -1.24 -4.65 18.55
C ALA A 87 -0.62 -5.72 17.63
N ALA A 88 0.11 -5.31 16.59
CA ALA A 88 0.82 -6.23 15.71
C ALA A 88 1.92 -7.02 16.46
N LEU A 89 2.64 -6.36 17.37
CA LEU A 89 3.68 -6.99 18.17
C LEU A 89 3.12 -8.00 19.19
N GLU A 90 1.97 -7.70 19.80
CA GLU A 90 1.24 -8.62 20.67
C GLU A 90 0.78 -9.87 19.90
N GLN A 91 0.17 -9.70 18.73
CA GLN A 91 -0.23 -10.82 17.86
C GLN A 91 0.96 -11.70 17.46
N ALA A 92 2.10 -11.09 17.11
CA ALA A 92 3.31 -11.84 16.77
C ALA A 92 3.84 -12.67 17.94
N ARG A 93 3.80 -12.12 19.17
CA ARG A 93 4.21 -12.83 20.40
C ARG A 93 3.29 -14.01 20.71
N GLU A 94 1.98 -13.83 20.56
CA GLU A 94 1.01 -14.91 20.76
C GLU A 94 1.16 -16.03 19.72
N ALA A 95 1.40 -15.67 18.46
CA ALA A 95 1.65 -16.65 17.41
C ALA A 95 2.90 -17.49 17.69
N LEU A 96 3.97 -16.87 18.20
CA LEU A 96 5.17 -17.59 18.63
C LEU A 96 4.88 -18.53 19.81
N ARG A 97 4.13 -18.07 20.82
CA ARG A 97 3.76 -18.92 21.97
C ARG A 97 2.98 -20.16 21.53
N ARG A 98 1.97 -19.99 20.66
CA ARG A 98 1.18 -21.12 20.13
C ARG A 98 2.03 -22.11 19.34
N ARG A 99 3.01 -21.63 18.56
CA ARG A 99 3.93 -22.51 17.84
C ARG A 99 4.78 -23.35 18.77
N GLU A 100 5.28 -22.76 19.85
CA GLU A 100 6.06 -23.49 20.85
C GLU A 100 5.21 -24.51 21.61
N GLU A 101 3.98 -24.16 22.00
CA GLU A 101 3.02 -25.09 22.61
C GLU A 101 2.75 -26.30 21.69
N GLN A 102 2.50 -26.06 20.40
CA GLN A 102 2.29 -27.13 19.41
C GLN A 102 3.52 -28.03 19.25
N ARG A 103 4.73 -27.48 19.33
CA ARG A 103 5.96 -28.30 19.26
C ARG A 103 6.10 -29.21 20.47
N VAL A 104 5.83 -28.68 21.67
CA VAL A 104 5.87 -29.45 22.91
C VAL A 104 4.82 -30.56 22.89
N GLU A 105 3.60 -30.25 22.46
CA GLU A 105 2.52 -31.24 22.33
C GLU A 105 2.87 -32.33 21.32
N ALA A 106 3.37 -31.96 20.13
CA ALA A 106 3.78 -32.93 19.12
C ALA A 106 4.96 -33.81 19.58
N GLU A 107 5.92 -33.25 20.32
CA GLU A 107 7.00 -34.04 20.93
C GLU A 107 6.47 -35.01 21.98
N TRP A 108 5.49 -34.60 22.77
CA TRP A 108 4.85 -35.44 23.77
C TRP A 108 4.07 -36.58 23.13
N GLU A 109 3.26 -36.31 22.10
CA GLU A 109 2.54 -37.32 21.33
C GLU A 109 3.49 -38.34 20.71
N ARG A 110 4.58 -37.90 20.06
CA ARG A 110 5.59 -38.80 19.49
C ARG A 110 6.22 -39.72 20.54
N ARG A 111 6.55 -39.18 21.71
CA ARG A 111 7.11 -39.99 22.82
C ARG A 111 6.09 -40.99 23.34
N TYR A 112 4.82 -40.58 23.44
CA TYR A 112 3.73 -41.43 23.87
C TYR A 112 3.50 -42.59 22.88
N GLU A 113 3.41 -42.28 21.58
CA GLU A 113 3.26 -43.29 20.54
C GLU A 113 4.45 -44.25 20.47
N ALA A 114 5.68 -43.74 20.58
CA ALA A 114 6.87 -44.58 20.62
C ALA A 114 6.87 -45.55 21.81
N ARG A 115 6.45 -45.09 22.99
CA ARG A 115 6.31 -45.93 24.18
C ARG A 115 5.26 -47.01 23.97
N LYS A 116 4.10 -46.65 23.41
CA LYS A 116 3.01 -47.59 23.12
C LYS A 116 3.42 -48.64 22.06
N ALA A 117 4.14 -48.22 21.03
CA ALA A 117 4.67 -49.12 20.01
C ALA A 117 5.70 -50.10 20.59
N ALA A 118 6.58 -49.63 21.48
CA ALA A 118 7.53 -50.49 22.18
C ALA A 118 6.82 -51.54 23.06
N GLU A 119 5.75 -51.15 23.75
CA GLU A 119 4.93 -52.07 24.55
C GLU A 119 4.26 -53.15 23.69
N LEU A 120 3.75 -52.79 22.51
CA LEU A 120 3.18 -53.73 21.55
C LEU A 120 4.23 -54.71 20.99
N LEU A 121 5.46 -54.25 20.75
CA LEU A 121 6.56 -55.12 20.29
C LEU A 121 7.03 -56.11 21.37
N LEU A 122 6.94 -55.74 22.64
CA LEU A 122 7.32 -56.59 23.78
C LEU A 122 6.22 -57.58 24.20
N ALA A 123 5.00 -57.42 23.70
CA ALA A 123 3.89 -58.30 24.04
C ALA A 123 4.09 -59.71 23.44
N PRO A 124 4.04 -60.79 24.23
CA PRO A 124 4.18 -62.15 23.71
C PRO A 124 3.00 -62.52 22.79
N PRO A 125 3.22 -63.36 21.76
CA PRO A 125 2.16 -63.76 20.84
C PRO A 125 1.02 -64.44 21.62
N ARG A 126 -0.21 -63.96 21.41
CA ARG A 126 -1.41 -64.54 22.03
C ARG A 126 -1.56 -65.97 21.49
N THR A 127 -1.31 -66.97 22.32
CA THR A 127 -1.56 -68.38 21.98
C THR A 127 -3.08 -68.58 21.90
N THR A 128 -3.63 -68.59 20.69
CA THR A 128 -4.99 -69.06 20.45
C THR A 128 -4.99 -70.58 20.62
N LYS A 129 -5.48 -71.07 21.77
CA LYS A 129 -5.80 -72.48 21.97
C LYS A 129 -6.99 -72.81 21.05
N SER A 130 -6.71 -73.38 19.90
CA SER A 130 -7.72 -74.06 19.08
C SER A 130 -8.18 -75.31 19.84
N ARG A 131 -9.49 -75.42 20.06
CA ARG A 131 -10.16 -76.58 20.64
C ARG A 131 -10.94 -77.29 19.55
#